data_AF-A0A1H4GJU4-F1
#
_entry.id   AF-A0A1H4GJU4-F1
#
_cell.length_a   1.000
_cell.length_b   1.000
_cell.length_c   1.000
_cell.angle_alpha   90.00
_cell.angle_beta   90.00
_cell.angle_gamma   90.00
#
_symmetry.space_group_name_H-M   'P 1'
#
loop_
_entity.id
_entity.type
_entity.pdbx_description
1 polymer ?
#
loop_
_entity_poly.entity_id
_entity_poly.type
_entity_poly.pdbx_seq_one_letter_code
_entity_poly.pdbx_strand_id
1 'polypeptide(L)'
;MLIEGKSNAFEINVYDETGNKLDCQPNQFTIIQGIGGLDKMQVLPYHIGIGKWFETEQKDLFQPAKGLEKNKQIGKGIVGVIDNLYTRSDIRAGMRTDIIRIPIYQGDYNAEGTNPLLNNFVNEVVITGETLPKVLPKGSPVNITIRVDGSSLMKFSAEFPTIEHVEELEVEIKNTEAPEETFLTNEITKAKRTAQRVNADDVSQNLETLEEQLENEKGSADGKMKILDGLRKELLKLDGAEKATEWPKVEQDLKDAFYELEDLIEKIRNNSDDGDLNMESVNAHIQEYRTKIEHILREKNTKDAKELTREIGQLDFELRNAVTGNAMDVQFLRHLNDSFETYHWKDATKARQLINQGLQMATNGRTSGIRQILVELISLMPENEKPKETLG
;
A
#
# COMPACT_ATOMS: atom_id res chain seq x y z
N MET A 1 11.20 9.23 -53.33
CA MET A 1 11.93 9.44 -52.06
C MET A 1 11.12 10.39 -51.22
N LEU A 2 10.90 10.07 -49.95
CA LEU A 2 10.24 10.95 -48.98
C LEU A 2 11.21 12.07 -48.55
N ILE A 3 10.70 13.28 -48.35
CA ILE A 3 11.46 14.39 -47.78
C ILE A 3 11.31 14.35 -46.26
N GLU A 4 12.43 14.14 -45.56
CA GLU A 4 12.49 14.05 -44.11
C GLU A 4 12.05 15.37 -43.43
N GLY A 5 11.29 15.27 -42.34
CA GLY A 5 10.80 16.41 -41.55
C GLY A 5 9.69 17.24 -42.20
N LYS A 6 9.17 16.81 -43.37
CA LYS A 6 8.07 17.48 -44.08
C LYS A 6 6.89 16.54 -44.31
N SER A 7 5.73 17.17 -44.51
CA SER A 7 4.53 16.50 -44.97
C SER A 7 4.67 16.13 -46.45
N ASN A 8 4.69 14.83 -46.76
CA ASN A 8 4.76 14.33 -48.14
C ASN A 8 3.35 13.90 -48.56
N ALA A 9 2.73 14.68 -49.45
CA ALA A 9 1.43 14.35 -50.00
C ALA A 9 1.57 13.41 -51.21
N PHE A 10 0.70 12.41 -51.28
CA PHE A 10 0.61 11.42 -52.34
C PHE A 10 -0.78 11.45 -52.93
N GLU A 11 -0.88 11.49 -54.25
CA GLU A 11 -2.14 11.33 -54.97
C GLU A 11 -2.29 9.88 -55.43
N ILE A 12 -3.48 9.32 -55.24
CA ILE A 12 -3.86 7.99 -55.71
C ILE A 12 -4.63 8.19 -57.01
N ASN A 13 -4.10 7.66 -58.11
CA ASN A 13 -4.75 7.63 -59.40
C ASN A 13 -5.07 6.18 -59.77
N VAL A 14 -6.35 5.88 -59.99
CA VAL A 14 -6.82 4.55 -60.40
C VAL A 14 -7.22 4.62 -61.88
N TYR A 15 -6.84 3.61 -62.66
CA TYR A 15 -7.17 3.49 -64.07
C TYR A 15 -7.82 2.13 -64.36
N ASP A 16 -8.73 2.08 -65.32
CA ASP A 16 -9.30 0.84 -65.83
C ASP A 16 -8.35 0.16 -66.85
N GLU A 17 -8.73 -1.04 -67.32
CA GLU A 17 -7.98 -1.83 -68.30
C GLU A 17 -7.83 -1.14 -69.66
N THR A 18 -8.59 -0.07 -69.91
CA THR A 18 -8.55 0.75 -71.13
C THR A 18 -7.82 2.09 -70.94
N GLY A 19 -7.32 2.36 -69.73
CA GLY A 19 -6.59 3.58 -69.38
C GLY A 19 -7.45 4.77 -68.97
N ASN A 20 -8.77 4.61 -68.75
CA ASN A 20 -9.59 5.71 -68.23
C ASN A 20 -9.39 5.86 -66.73
N LYS A 21 -9.31 7.11 -66.26
CA LYS A 21 -9.18 7.42 -64.83
C LYS A 21 -10.51 7.15 -64.12
N LEU A 22 -10.46 6.36 -63.04
CA LEU A 22 -11.59 6.05 -62.18
C LEU A 22 -11.55 6.93 -60.92
N ASP A 23 -12.72 7.34 -60.44
CA ASP A 23 -12.85 8.02 -59.15
C ASP A 23 -12.55 7.03 -58.00
N CYS A 24 -11.74 7.46 -57.05
CA CYS A 24 -11.39 6.68 -55.86
C CYS A 24 -11.42 7.57 -54.61
N GLN A 25 -11.78 6.97 -53.47
CA GLN A 25 -11.67 7.61 -52.17
C GLN A 25 -10.99 6.66 -51.17
N PRO A 26 -9.90 7.12 -50.50
CA PRO A 26 -9.26 8.42 -50.65
C PRO A 26 -8.46 8.54 -51.97
N ASN A 27 -8.50 9.71 -52.61
CA ASN A 27 -7.68 10.04 -53.79
C ASN A 27 -6.34 10.70 -53.43
N GLN A 28 -6.09 10.93 -52.14
CA GLN A 28 -4.84 11.43 -51.62
C GLN A 28 -4.60 10.94 -50.20
N PHE A 29 -3.33 10.79 -49.83
CA PHE A 29 -2.93 10.59 -48.44
C PHE A 29 -1.59 11.28 -48.19
N THR A 30 -1.28 11.50 -46.93
CA THR A 30 -0.10 12.24 -46.52
C THR A 30 0.75 11.40 -45.60
N ILE A 31 2.05 11.28 -45.88
CA ILE A 31 3.02 10.66 -44.98
C ILE A 31 3.93 11.77 -44.42
N ILE A 32 3.96 11.88 -43.10
CA ILE A 32 4.94 12.72 -42.40
C ILE A 32 6.02 11.80 -41.85
N GLN A 33 7.22 11.86 -42.42
CA GLN A 33 8.36 11.04 -41.99
C GLN A 33 9.31 11.92 -41.17
N GLY A 34 9.64 11.50 -39.95
CA GLY A 34 10.54 12.25 -39.08
C GLY A 34 9.90 13.41 -38.32
N ILE A 35 8.70 13.21 -37.73
CA ILE A 35 8.27 14.07 -36.61
C ILE A 35 9.19 13.75 -35.43
N GLY A 36 10.39 14.32 -35.43
CA GLY A 36 11.25 14.33 -34.24
C GLY A 36 10.51 15.04 -33.12
N GLY A 37 10.18 14.30 -32.05
CA GLY A 37 9.41 14.84 -30.93
C GLY A 37 8.14 14.06 -30.55
N LEU A 38 7.75 13.01 -31.26
CA LEU A 38 6.66 12.12 -30.81
C LEU A 38 6.99 11.47 -29.44
N ASP A 39 8.24 11.05 -29.23
CA ASP A 39 8.72 10.58 -27.92
C ASP A 39 8.62 11.66 -26.82
N LYS A 40 8.68 12.95 -27.21
CA LYS A 40 8.49 14.09 -26.29
C LYS A 40 7.01 14.40 -26.04
N MET A 41 6.11 13.87 -26.85
CA MET A 41 4.65 14.01 -26.72
C MET A 41 4.00 12.78 -26.09
N GLN A 42 4.71 11.66 -25.99
CA GLN A 42 4.18 10.46 -25.36
C GLN A 42 3.92 10.74 -23.88
N VAL A 43 2.68 10.50 -23.47
CA VAL A 43 2.26 10.58 -22.08
C VAL A 43 1.82 9.22 -21.59
N LEU A 44 1.88 9.02 -20.29
CA LEU A 44 1.39 7.80 -19.66
C LEU A 44 -0.14 7.72 -19.82
N PRO A 45 -0.70 6.68 -20.45
CA PRO A 45 -2.14 6.61 -20.74
C PRO A 45 -2.99 6.37 -19.48
N TYR A 46 -2.40 5.77 -18.45
CA TYR A 46 -3.06 5.36 -17.21
C TYR A 46 -2.17 5.65 -16.00
N HIS A 47 -2.76 5.70 -14.82
CA HIS A 47 -1.99 5.64 -13.58
C HIS A 47 -1.40 4.25 -13.41
N ILE A 48 -0.19 4.15 -12.87
CA ILE A 48 0.44 2.87 -12.52
C ILE A 48 0.58 2.78 -11.00
N GLY A 49 0.30 1.61 -10.46
CA GLY A 49 0.50 1.30 -9.04
C GLY A 49 0.61 -0.19 -8.80
N ILE A 50 0.71 -0.56 -7.53
CA ILE A 50 0.79 -1.96 -7.09
C ILE A 50 -0.37 -2.31 -6.17
N GLY A 51 -0.67 -3.60 -6.05
CA GLY A 51 -1.43 -4.11 -4.92
C GLY A 51 -0.50 -4.33 -3.73
N LYS A 52 -0.90 -3.87 -2.54
CA LYS A 52 -0.21 -4.18 -1.28
C LYS A 52 -1.21 -4.46 -0.17
N TRP A 53 -0.78 -5.15 0.86
CA TRP A 53 -1.54 -5.28 2.10
C TRP A 53 -1.55 -3.96 2.87
N PHE A 54 -2.73 -3.54 3.32
CA PHE A 54 -2.86 -2.42 4.23
C PHE A 54 -3.28 -2.94 5.62
N GLU A 55 -2.44 -2.69 6.62
CA GLU A 55 -2.68 -3.15 7.99
C GLU A 55 -3.87 -2.47 8.68
N THR A 56 -4.23 -1.26 8.26
CA THR A 56 -5.38 -0.52 8.81
C THR A 56 -6.71 -1.09 8.34
N GLU A 57 -6.74 -1.62 7.12
CA GLU A 57 -7.93 -2.19 6.48
C GLU A 57 -7.94 -3.72 6.50
N GLN A 58 -6.81 -4.37 6.82
CA GLN A 58 -6.63 -5.83 6.83
C GLN A 58 -7.04 -6.47 5.49
N LYS A 59 -6.65 -5.83 4.38
CA LYS A 59 -6.89 -6.33 3.00
C LYS A 59 -5.84 -5.83 2.02
N ASP A 60 -5.69 -6.53 0.90
CA ASP A 60 -4.86 -6.07 -0.23
C ASP A 60 -5.60 -4.97 -1.01
N LEU A 61 -4.99 -3.79 -1.13
CA LEU A 61 -5.55 -2.61 -1.80
C LEU A 61 -4.55 -1.96 -2.73
N PHE A 62 -5.03 -1.03 -3.56
CA PHE A 62 -4.22 -0.31 -4.53
C PHE A 62 -3.34 0.76 -3.87
N GLN A 63 -2.06 0.78 -4.23
CA GLN A 63 -1.10 1.83 -3.89
C GLN A 63 -0.57 2.46 -5.18
N PRO A 64 -0.82 3.76 -5.44
CA PRO A 64 -0.29 4.43 -6.62
C PRO A 64 1.24 4.60 -6.54
N ALA A 65 1.92 4.50 -7.68
CA ALA A 65 3.34 4.82 -7.81
C ALA A 65 3.51 6.32 -8.02
N LYS A 66 4.06 7.01 -7.01
CA LYS A 66 4.26 8.47 -7.06
C LYS A 66 5.25 8.78 -8.18
N GLY A 67 4.83 9.54 -9.18
CA GLY A 67 5.64 9.78 -10.38
C GLY A 67 5.11 9.14 -11.67
N LEU A 68 4.20 8.16 -11.57
CA LEU A 68 3.56 7.48 -12.71
C LEU A 68 2.05 7.76 -12.76
N GLU A 69 1.68 9.03 -12.64
CA GLU A 69 0.31 9.47 -12.84
C GLU A 69 -0.05 9.58 -14.32
N LYS A 70 -1.31 9.30 -14.65
CA LYS A 70 -1.86 9.49 -16.00
C LYS A 70 -1.52 10.88 -16.55
N ASN A 71 -1.26 10.93 -17.85
CA ASN A 71 -0.86 12.10 -18.64
C ASN A 71 0.52 12.69 -18.32
N LYS A 72 1.34 12.06 -17.47
CA LYS A 72 2.74 12.48 -17.32
C LYS A 72 3.55 12.18 -18.57
N GLN A 73 4.38 13.15 -18.97
CA GLN A 73 5.25 13.04 -20.14
C GLN A 73 6.33 11.98 -19.91
N ILE A 74 6.39 10.97 -20.78
CA ILE A 74 7.34 9.86 -20.67
C ILE A 74 8.76 10.33 -21.04
N GLY A 75 8.91 11.11 -22.12
CA GLY A 75 10.21 11.67 -22.52
C GLY A 75 11.29 10.60 -22.68
N LYS A 76 12.37 10.67 -21.88
CA LYS A 76 13.48 9.69 -21.86
C LYS A 76 13.29 8.55 -20.83
N GLY A 77 12.11 8.49 -20.23
CA GLY A 77 11.75 7.59 -19.15
C GLY A 77 11.28 8.37 -17.92
N ILE A 78 10.17 7.93 -17.35
CA ILE A 78 9.61 8.40 -16.07
C ILE A 78 9.78 7.34 -15.00
N VAL A 79 9.85 7.80 -13.77
CA VAL A 79 10.11 6.96 -12.61
C VAL A 79 8.98 7.16 -11.60
N GLY A 80 8.42 6.03 -11.16
CA GLY A 80 7.52 5.93 -10.03
C GLY A 80 8.24 5.34 -8.84
N VAL A 81 7.96 5.89 -7.66
CA VAL A 81 8.48 5.38 -6.39
C VAL A 81 7.34 5.01 -5.45
N ILE A 82 7.55 3.92 -4.73
CA ILE A 82 6.66 3.42 -3.69
C ILE A 82 7.52 3.05 -2.48
N ASP A 83 7.37 3.84 -1.43
CA ASP A 83 8.11 3.71 -0.18
C ASP A 83 7.23 3.15 0.94
N ASN A 84 7.81 2.94 2.12
CA ASN A 84 7.13 2.45 3.33
C ASN A 84 6.46 1.07 3.12
N LEU A 85 7.13 0.19 2.37
CA LEU A 85 6.70 -1.19 2.21
C LEU A 85 7.54 -2.10 3.10
N TYR A 86 6.92 -3.18 3.57
CA TYR A 86 7.56 -4.14 4.46
C TYR A 86 7.23 -5.58 4.04
N THR A 87 8.19 -6.49 4.20
CA THR A 87 7.97 -7.92 3.92
C THR A 87 6.96 -8.52 4.91
N ARG A 88 6.10 -9.42 4.43
CA ARG A 88 5.06 -10.06 5.26
C ARG A 88 5.49 -11.38 5.90
N SER A 89 6.60 -11.95 5.44
CA SER A 89 7.13 -13.24 5.88
C SER A 89 8.65 -13.25 5.77
N ASP A 90 9.29 -14.17 6.49
CA ASP A 90 10.71 -14.46 6.31
C ASP A 90 10.91 -15.09 4.92
N ILE A 91 11.92 -14.62 4.20
CA ILE A 91 12.33 -15.17 2.90
C ILE A 91 13.75 -15.70 3.06
N ARG A 92 13.91 -17.02 3.01
CA ARG A 92 15.22 -17.66 3.17
C ARG A 92 15.98 -17.65 1.84
N ALA A 93 17.25 -17.25 1.87
CA ALA A 93 18.12 -17.32 0.71
C ALA A 93 18.24 -18.76 0.19
N GLY A 94 18.20 -18.92 -1.13
CA GLY A 94 18.23 -20.22 -1.82
C GLY A 94 16.91 -20.99 -1.84
N MET A 95 15.82 -20.46 -1.27
CA MET A 95 14.53 -21.17 -1.17
C MET A 95 13.50 -20.66 -2.18
N ARG A 96 13.23 -21.43 -3.23
CA ARG A 96 12.27 -21.07 -4.29
C ARG A 96 10.83 -20.91 -3.82
N THR A 97 10.47 -21.61 -2.75
CA THR A 97 9.11 -21.61 -2.18
C THR A 97 8.82 -20.34 -1.40
N ASP A 98 9.86 -19.60 -1.00
CA ASP A 98 9.72 -18.36 -0.26
C ASP A 98 9.62 -17.23 -1.30
N ILE A 99 8.43 -16.63 -1.42
CA ILE A 99 8.05 -15.77 -2.55
C ILE A 99 7.50 -14.44 -2.06
N ILE A 100 7.97 -13.35 -2.67
CA ILE A 100 7.36 -12.03 -2.61
C ILE A 100 6.61 -11.80 -3.93
N ARG A 101 5.31 -11.51 -3.84
CA ARG A 101 4.44 -11.22 -4.98
C ARG A 101 4.03 -9.76 -4.97
N ILE A 102 4.23 -9.08 -6.08
CA ILE A 102 3.95 -7.66 -6.24
C ILE A 102 3.13 -7.47 -7.52
N PRO A 103 1.78 -7.50 -7.42
CA PRO A 103 0.92 -7.30 -8.57
C PRO A 103 0.94 -5.83 -8.99
N ILE A 104 1.10 -5.58 -10.29
CA ILE A 104 1.13 -4.26 -10.92
C ILE A 104 -0.18 -4.03 -11.65
N TYR A 105 -0.77 -2.86 -11.44
CA TYR A 105 -2.02 -2.45 -12.06
C TYR A 105 -1.86 -1.12 -12.80
N GLN A 106 -2.63 -0.97 -13.87
CA GLN A 106 -2.78 0.29 -14.59
C GLN A 106 -4.26 0.63 -14.81
N GLY A 107 -4.64 1.89 -14.61
CA GLY A 107 -5.98 2.33 -14.97
C GLY A 107 -6.26 3.80 -14.68
N ASP A 108 -7.54 4.17 -14.74
CA ASP A 108 -7.98 5.54 -14.51
C ASP A 108 -8.12 5.88 -13.02
N TYR A 109 -8.18 4.88 -12.14
CA TYR A 109 -8.36 5.08 -10.71
C TYR A 109 -7.01 5.16 -10.00
N ASN A 110 -6.70 6.32 -9.39
CA ASN A 110 -5.42 6.59 -8.73
C ASN A 110 -5.52 6.69 -7.19
N ALA A 111 -6.67 6.37 -6.62
CA ALA A 111 -6.90 6.54 -5.19
C ALA A 111 -6.23 5.42 -4.39
N GLU A 112 -5.39 5.78 -3.42
CA GLU A 112 -4.80 4.83 -2.48
C GLU A 112 -5.89 4.15 -1.64
N GLY A 113 -5.72 2.86 -1.35
CA GLY A 113 -6.63 2.12 -0.48
C GLY A 113 -7.96 1.74 -1.14
N THR A 114 -8.08 1.83 -2.47
CA THR A 114 -9.25 1.32 -3.21
C THR A 114 -9.03 -0.11 -3.70
N ASN A 115 -10.12 -0.74 -4.12
CA ASN A 115 -10.05 -2.07 -4.69
C ASN A 115 -9.16 -2.10 -5.97
N PRO A 116 -8.10 -2.93 -6.04
CA PRO A 116 -7.23 -3.02 -7.22
C PRO A 116 -7.96 -3.41 -8.51
N LEU A 117 -9.09 -4.13 -8.40
CA LEU A 117 -9.91 -4.52 -9.55
C LEU A 117 -10.52 -3.34 -10.31
N LEU A 118 -10.58 -2.15 -9.71
CA LEU A 118 -10.96 -0.92 -10.42
C LEU A 118 -9.99 -0.59 -11.56
N ASN A 119 -8.76 -1.11 -11.49
CA ASN A 119 -7.73 -0.97 -12.51
C ASN A 119 -7.50 -2.30 -13.26
N ASN A 120 -6.76 -2.24 -14.36
CA ASN A 120 -6.36 -3.41 -15.13
C ASN A 120 -5.11 -4.02 -14.52
N PHE A 121 -5.14 -5.32 -14.26
CA PHE A 121 -3.94 -6.08 -13.92
C PHE A 121 -3.00 -6.11 -15.13
N VAL A 122 -1.73 -5.75 -14.93
CA VAL A 122 -0.71 -5.74 -15.99
C VAL A 122 0.14 -7.00 -15.89
N ASN A 123 0.75 -7.19 -14.72
CA ASN A 123 1.65 -8.30 -14.47
C ASN A 123 1.85 -8.48 -12.95
N GLU A 124 2.41 -9.62 -12.54
CA GLU A 124 2.83 -9.86 -11.17
C GLU A 124 4.34 -10.06 -11.15
N VAL A 125 5.04 -9.20 -10.41
CA VAL A 125 6.46 -9.38 -10.14
C VAL A 125 6.62 -10.41 -9.03
N VAL A 126 7.39 -11.45 -9.31
CA VAL A 126 7.64 -12.57 -8.41
C VAL A 126 9.13 -12.62 -8.08
N ILE A 127 9.47 -12.24 -6.85
CA ILE A 127 10.83 -12.35 -6.31
C ILE A 127 10.87 -13.58 -5.41
N THR A 128 11.87 -14.45 -5.58
CA THR A 128 11.99 -15.69 -4.81
C THR A 128 13.25 -15.68 -3.97
N GLY A 129 13.28 -16.46 -2.89
CA GLY A 129 14.47 -16.63 -2.07
C GLY A 129 15.70 -17.13 -2.84
N GLU A 130 15.54 -17.77 -4.01
CA GLU A 130 16.67 -18.21 -4.85
C GLU A 130 17.52 -17.05 -5.38
N THR A 131 16.92 -15.88 -5.63
CA THR A 131 17.64 -14.72 -6.18
C THR A 131 18.23 -13.84 -5.08
N LEU A 132 17.80 -14.02 -3.83
CA LEU A 132 18.26 -13.22 -2.70
C LEU A 132 19.60 -13.73 -2.12
N PRO A 133 20.57 -12.83 -1.86
CA PRO A 133 21.90 -13.21 -1.36
C PRO A 133 21.91 -13.61 0.12
N LYS A 134 20.91 -13.18 0.90
CA LYS A 134 20.80 -13.38 2.35
C LYS A 134 19.34 -13.59 2.73
N VAL A 135 19.13 -14.18 3.92
CA VAL A 135 17.79 -14.28 4.51
C VAL A 135 17.25 -12.86 4.69
N LEU A 136 16.03 -12.64 4.23
CA LEU A 136 15.29 -11.39 4.38
C LEU A 136 14.18 -11.61 5.41
N PRO A 137 14.35 -11.12 6.65
CA PRO A 137 13.34 -11.30 7.70
C PRO A 137 12.01 -10.64 7.36
N LYS A 138 10.91 -11.15 7.95
CA LYS A 138 9.61 -10.47 7.99
C LYS A 138 9.78 -9.06 8.57
N GLY A 139 9.06 -8.09 8.02
CA GLY A 139 9.12 -6.69 8.44
C GLY A 139 10.33 -5.94 7.89
N SER A 140 11.11 -6.53 6.97
CA SER A 140 12.21 -5.82 6.32
C SER A 140 11.65 -4.75 5.37
N PRO A 141 12.20 -3.52 5.39
CA PRO A 141 11.79 -2.47 4.46
C PRO A 141 12.10 -2.86 3.01
N VAL A 142 11.23 -2.41 2.11
CA VAL A 142 11.37 -2.57 0.65
C VAL A 142 11.05 -1.22 0.00
N ASN A 143 11.93 -0.75 -0.88
CA ASN A 143 11.65 0.42 -1.73
C ASN A 143 11.46 -0.06 -3.16
N ILE A 144 10.34 0.32 -3.77
CA ILE A 144 10.04 -0.07 -5.15
C ILE A 144 10.22 1.14 -6.06
N THR A 145 10.96 0.93 -7.14
CA THR A 145 11.09 1.89 -8.24
C THR A 145 10.59 1.24 -9.53
N ILE A 146 9.67 1.90 -10.22
CA ILE A 146 9.15 1.47 -11.53
C ILE A 146 9.55 2.53 -12.55
N ARG A 147 10.38 2.14 -13.52
CA ARG A 147 10.75 3.01 -14.64
C ARG A 147 10.00 2.58 -15.88
N VAL A 148 9.33 3.56 -16.51
CA VAL A 148 8.60 3.37 -17.76
C VAL A 148 9.23 4.25 -18.82
N ASP A 149 9.54 3.69 -19.99
CA ASP A 149 10.00 4.43 -21.16
C ASP A 149 9.08 4.18 -22.37
N GLY A 150 9.44 4.73 -23.53
CA GLY A 150 8.63 4.60 -24.75
C GLY A 150 8.58 3.18 -25.35
N SER A 151 9.31 2.20 -24.79
CA SER A 151 9.51 0.88 -25.40
C SER A 151 8.49 -0.20 -24.99
N SER A 152 7.39 0.16 -24.32
CA SER A 152 6.38 -0.76 -23.77
C SER A 152 6.92 -1.77 -22.74
N LEU A 153 8.19 -1.66 -22.35
CA LEU A 153 8.84 -2.41 -21.29
C LEU A 153 8.98 -1.53 -20.05
N MET A 154 8.61 -2.06 -18.89
CA MET A 154 8.84 -1.42 -17.60
C MET A 154 10.04 -2.08 -16.93
N LYS A 155 10.93 -1.27 -16.35
CA LYS A 155 11.98 -1.75 -15.46
C LYS A 155 11.51 -1.62 -14.03
N PHE A 156 11.31 -2.75 -13.38
CA PHE A 156 10.94 -2.83 -11.98
C PHE A 156 12.20 -3.06 -11.15
N SER A 157 12.36 -2.30 -10.07
CA SER A 157 13.43 -2.46 -9.12
C SER A 157 12.86 -2.54 -7.70
N ALA A 158 13.26 -3.56 -6.95
CA ALA A 158 13.01 -3.68 -5.52
C ALA A 158 14.32 -3.64 -4.75
N GLU A 159 14.51 -2.57 -3.98
CA GLU A 159 15.64 -2.41 -3.07
C GLU A 159 15.28 -2.98 -1.70
N PHE A 160 16.17 -3.82 -1.17
CA PHE A 160 16.10 -4.44 0.15
C PHE A 160 17.26 -3.95 1.02
N PRO A 161 17.13 -2.79 1.71
CA PRO A 161 18.22 -2.19 2.48
C PRO A 161 18.78 -3.12 3.55
N THR A 162 17.94 -3.95 4.18
CA THR A 162 18.34 -4.91 5.24
C THR A 162 19.43 -5.87 4.80
N ILE A 163 19.49 -6.20 3.50
CA ILE A 163 20.45 -7.16 2.95
C ILE A 163 21.39 -6.53 1.92
N GLU A 164 21.32 -5.19 1.75
CA GLU A 164 22.11 -4.42 0.78
C GLU A 164 21.98 -4.97 -0.65
N HIS A 165 20.76 -5.31 -1.06
CA HIS A 165 20.48 -5.96 -2.35
C HIS A 165 19.42 -5.22 -3.14
N VAL A 166 19.54 -5.25 -4.47
CA VAL A 166 18.56 -4.71 -5.40
C VAL A 166 18.21 -5.79 -6.41
N GLU A 167 16.92 -6.10 -6.52
CA GLU A 167 16.38 -6.95 -7.58
C GLU A 167 15.88 -6.09 -8.73
N GLU A 168 16.35 -6.36 -9.94
CA GLU A 168 15.91 -5.69 -11.16
C GLU A 168 15.24 -6.69 -12.10
N LEU A 169 14.03 -6.36 -12.54
CA LEU A 169 13.18 -7.23 -13.36
C LEU A 169 12.58 -6.41 -14.50
N GLU A 170 12.59 -6.96 -15.72
CA GLU A 170 11.89 -6.38 -16.85
C GLU A 170 10.47 -6.93 -16.92
N VAL A 171 9.50 -6.03 -17.01
CA VAL A 171 8.07 -6.34 -16.99
C VAL A 171 7.43 -5.79 -18.26
N GLU A 172 6.90 -6.68 -19.10
CA GLU A 172 6.11 -6.28 -20.27
C GLU A 172 4.77 -5.67 -19.83
N ILE A 173 4.42 -4.53 -20.42
CA ILE A 173 3.08 -3.96 -20.29
C ILE A 173 2.14 -4.79 -21.17
N LYS A 174 1.39 -5.71 -20.56
CA LYS A 174 0.35 -6.45 -21.28
C LYS A 174 -0.86 -5.56 -21.53
N ASN A 175 -1.45 -5.73 -22.71
CA ASN A 175 -2.79 -5.21 -22.98
C ASN A 175 -3.80 -5.96 -22.12
N THR A 176 -4.90 -5.30 -21.78
CA THR A 176 -5.97 -5.92 -20.99
C THR A 176 -6.58 -7.09 -21.77
N GLU A 177 -6.40 -8.30 -21.25
CA GLU A 177 -7.02 -9.52 -21.77
C GLU A 177 -8.35 -9.78 -21.08
N ALA A 178 -9.28 -10.43 -21.79
CA ALA A 178 -10.56 -10.79 -21.21
C ALA A 178 -10.32 -11.72 -20.00
N PRO A 179 -10.92 -11.43 -18.84
CA PRO A 179 -10.70 -12.23 -17.64
C PRO A 179 -11.24 -13.65 -17.80
N GLU A 180 -10.70 -14.58 -17.02
CA GLU A 180 -11.24 -15.93 -16.94
C GLU A 180 -12.64 -15.94 -16.33
N GLU A 181 -13.49 -16.87 -16.78
CA GLU A 181 -14.87 -16.98 -16.26
C GLU A 181 -14.84 -17.27 -14.74
N THR A 182 -13.97 -18.18 -14.31
CA THR A 182 -13.78 -18.53 -12.90
C THR A 182 -13.33 -17.34 -12.06
N PHE A 183 -12.54 -16.42 -12.64
CA PHE A 183 -12.14 -15.20 -11.95
C PHE A 183 -13.34 -14.29 -11.73
N LEU A 184 -14.13 -14.02 -12.78
CA LEU A 184 -15.34 -13.19 -12.67
C LEU A 184 -16.34 -13.77 -11.68
N THR A 185 -16.62 -15.07 -11.73
CA THR A 185 -17.53 -15.74 -10.80
C THR A 185 -17.07 -15.56 -9.35
N ASN A 186 -15.78 -15.76 -9.07
CA ASN A 186 -15.23 -15.61 -7.74
C ASN A 186 -15.34 -14.16 -7.23
N GLU A 187 -15.01 -13.18 -8.07
CA GLU A 187 -15.04 -11.77 -7.68
C GLU A 187 -16.48 -11.24 -7.52
N ILE A 188 -17.41 -11.64 -8.38
CA ILE A 188 -18.85 -11.36 -8.20
C ILE A 188 -19.36 -11.97 -6.89
N THR A 189 -19.01 -13.23 -6.60
CA THR A 189 -19.42 -13.89 -5.35
C THR A 189 -18.89 -13.17 -4.12
N LYS A 190 -17.62 -12.74 -4.13
CA LYS A 190 -17.03 -11.93 -3.05
C LYS A 190 -17.77 -10.60 -2.89
N ALA A 191 -18.01 -9.89 -3.99
CA ALA A 191 -18.72 -8.62 -3.99
C ALA A 191 -20.14 -8.76 -3.42
N LYS A 192 -20.88 -9.82 -3.79
CA LYS A 192 -22.23 -10.10 -3.26
C LYS A 192 -22.23 -10.31 -1.75
N ARG A 193 -21.29 -11.11 -1.23
CA ARG A 193 -21.16 -11.33 0.23
C ARG A 193 -20.89 -10.04 0.96
N THR A 194 -20.03 -9.19 0.40
CA THR A 194 -19.74 -7.88 0.97
C THR A 194 -20.96 -6.97 0.91
N ALA A 195 -21.67 -6.91 -0.22
CA ALA A 195 -22.90 -6.12 -0.37
C ALA A 195 -23.97 -6.51 0.64
N GLN A 196 -24.18 -7.80 0.86
CA GLN A 196 -25.09 -8.32 1.89
C GLN A 196 -24.65 -7.91 3.31
N ARG A 197 -23.34 -8.01 3.62
CA ARG A 197 -22.81 -7.61 4.93
C ARG A 197 -23.04 -6.12 5.22
N VAL A 198 -22.99 -5.26 4.21
CA VAL A 198 -23.19 -3.81 4.36
C VAL A 198 -24.61 -3.33 4.03
N ASN A 199 -25.53 -4.26 3.76
CA ASN A 199 -26.93 -3.98 3.36
C ASN A 199 -27.02 -3.05 2.13
N ALA A 200 -26.15 -3.24 1.14
CA ALA A 200 -26.21 -2.56 -0.15
C ALA A 200 -27.08 -3.38 -1.13
N ASP A 201 -28.39 -3.34 -0.93
CA ASP A 201 -29.36 -4.17 -1.66
C ASP A 201 -29.35 -3.91 -3.16
N ASP A 202 -29.18 -2.64 -3.57
CA ASP A 202 -29.09 -2.23 -4.97
C ASP A 202 -27.86 -2.82 -5.66
N VAL A 203 -26.71 -2.78 -4.99
CA VAL A 203 -25.46 -3.38 -5.46
C VAL A 203 -25.61 -4.91 -5.54
N SER A 204 -26.21 -5.53 -4.52
CA SER A 204 -26.43 -6.99 -4.50
C SER A 204 -27.29 -7.44 -5.69
N GLN A 205 -28.37 -6.73 -5.99
CA GLN A 205 -29.25 -7.05 -7.12
C GLN A 205 -28.56 -6.86 -8.48
N ASN A 206 -27.74 -5.82 -8.65
CA ASN A 206 -26.95 -5.63 -9.86
C ASN A 206 -25.90 -6.72 -10.05
N LEU A 207 -25.26 -7.17 -8.96
CA LEU A 207 -24.30 -8.27 -8.99
C LEU A 207 -24.96 -9.61 -9.32
N GLU A 208 -26.19 -9.86 -8.87
CA GLU A 208 -27.00 -11.02 -9.31
C GLU A 208 -27.26 -10.97 -10.81
N THR A 209 -27.61 -9.80 -11.34
CA THR A 209 -27.82 -9.62 -12.78
C THR A 209 -26.53 -9.90 -13.57
N LEU A 210 -25.37 -9.46 -13.08
CA LEU A 210 -24.08 -9.73 -13.70
C LEU A 210 -23.70 -11.23 -13.65
N GLU A 211 -24.05 -11.91 -12.57
CA GLU A 211 -23.86 -13.36 -12.43
C GLU A 211 -24.71 -14.13 -13.45
N GLU A 212 -25.99 -13.78 -13.58
CA GLU A 212 -26.87 -14.37 -14.60
C GLU A 212 -26.37 -14.08 -16.03
N GLN A 213 -25.85 -12.88 -16.29
CA GLN A 213 -25.23 -12.54 -17.58
C GLN A 213 -23.99 -13.39 -17.85
N LEU A 214 -23.14 -13.62 -16.84
CA LEU A 214 -21.97 -14.48 -16.96
C LEU A 214 -22.36 -15.94 -17.28
N GLU A 215 -23.43 -16.43 -16.64
CA GLU A 215 -23.95 -17.77 -16.91
C GLU A 215 -24.59 -17.93 -18.30
N ASN A 216 -25.13 -16.84 -18.86
CA ASN A 216 -25.80 -16.83 -20.16
C ASN A 216 -24.84 -16.52 -21.33
N GLU A 217 -23.80 -15.67 -21.13
CA GLU A 217 -22.87 -15.19 -22.17
C GLU A 217 -21.54 -15.98 -22.26
N LYS A 218 -21.53 -17.25 -21.83
CA LYS A 218 -20.37 -18.17 -21.63
C LYS A 218 -19.38 -18.34 -22.80
N GLY A 219 -18.70 -17.29 -23.26
CA GLY A 219 -17.55 -17.49 -24.14
C GLY A 219 -17.03 -16.31 -24.94
N SER A 220 -17.74 -15.19 -25.06
CA SER A 220 -17.20 -14.06 -25.83
C SER A 220 -16.27 -13.20 -24.97
N ALA A 221 -15.08 -12.87 -25.50
CA ALA A 221 -14.13 -11.98 -24.84
C ALA A 221 -14.78 -10.60 -24.54
N ASP A 222 -15.58 -10.08 -25.47
CA ASP A 222 -16.33 -8.83 -25.32
C ASP A 222 -17.36 -8.89 -24.19
N GLY A 223 -18.12 -9.98 -24.06
CA GLY A 223 -19.09 -10.16 -22.97
C GLY A 223 -18.41 -10.17 -21.61
N LYS A 224 -17.31 -10.92 -21.48
CA LYS A 224 -16.51 -10.95 -20.24
C LYS A 224 -15.94 -9.58 -19.86
N MET A 225 -15.53 -8.78 -20.85
CA MET A 225 -15.10 -7.40 -20.60
C MET A 225 -16.25 -6.50 -20.15
N LYS A 226 -17.43 -6.60 -20.77
CA LYS A 226 -18.61 -5.85 -20.31
C LYS A 226 -19.00 -6.20 -18.88
N ILE A 227 -18.94 -7.48 -18.52
CA ILE A 227 -19.21 -7.96 -17.16
C ILE A 227 -18.15 -7.42 -16.19
N LEU A 228 -16.86 -7.40 -16.56
CA LEU A 228 -15.80 -6.81 -15.75
C LEU A 228 -16.04 -5.31 -15.50
N ASP A 229 -16.42 -4.56 -16.53
CA ASP A 229 -16.71 -3.13 -16.39
C ASP A 229 -17.98 -2.88 -15.56
N GLY A 230 -18.99 -3.74 -15.68
CA GLY A 230 -20.16 -3.75 -14.80
C GLY A 230 -19.76 -4.00 -13.34
N LEU A 231 -18.96 -5.03 -13.10
CA LEU A 231 -18.44 -5.39 -11.77
C LEU A 231 -17.66 -4.21 -11.17
N ARG A 232 -16.78 -3.55 -11.93
CA ARG A 232 -16.03 -2.37 -11.46
C ARG A 232 -16.93 -1.24 -10.99
N LYS A 233 -18.02 -0.96 -11.70
CA LYS A 233 -19.00 0.07 -11.30
C LYS A 233 -19.68 -0.29 -9.98
N GLU A 234 -20.05 -1.55 -9.82
CA GLU A 234 -20.67 -2.03 -8.57
C GLU A 234 -19.67 -2.06 -7.41
N LEU A 235 -18.41 -2.45 -7.65
CA LEU A 235 -17.33 -2.38 -6.66
C LEU A 235 -17.07 -0.94 -6.18
N LEU A 236 -17.15 0.06 -7.08
CA LEU A 236 -16.97 1.46 -6.70
C LEU A 236 -18.09 1.95 -5.77
N LYS A 237 -19.34 1.55 -6.02
CA LYS A 237 -20.47 1.85 -5.12
C LYS A 237 -20.31 1.11 -3.79
N LEU A 238 -19.88 -0.15 -3.85
CA LEU A 238 -19.68 -1.00 -2.69
C LEU A 238 -18.61 -0.43 -1.76
N ASP A 239 -17.47 0.03 -2.29
CA ASP A 239 -16.42 0.70 -1.52
C ASP A 239 -16.98 1.90 -0.72
N GLY A 240 -17.89 2.67 -1.34
CA GLY A 240 -18.59 3.77 -0.67
C GLY A 240 -19.54 3.31 0.44
N ALA A 241 -20.33 2.27 0.18
CA ALA A 241 -21.23 1.67 1.16
C ALA A 241 -20.46 1.08 2.35
N GLU A 242 -19.37 0.35 2.10
CA GLU A 242 -18.51 -0.20 3.15
C GLU A 242 -17.97 0.90 4.08
N LYS A 243 -17.44 1.98 3.51
CA LYS A 243 -16.94 3.12 4.30
C LYS A 243 -18.05 3.76 5.13
N ALA A 244 -19.25 3.92 4.57
CA ALA A 244 -20.39 4.49 5.27
C ALA A 244 -20.89 3.61 6.42
N THR A 245 -20.89 2.28 6.23
CA THR A 245 -21.27 1.31 7.28
C THR A 245 -20.22 1.22 8.39
N GLU A 246 -18.94 1.32 8.04
CA GLU A 246 -17.83 1.25 9.01
C GLU A 246 -17.71 2.53 9.85
N TRP A 247 -17.98 3.69 9.24
CA TRP A 247 -17.73 5.00 9.83
C TRP A 247 -18.31 5.20 11.24
N PRO A 248 -19.58 4.85 11.56
CA PRO A 248 -20.13 5.08 12.90
C PRO A 248 -19.34 4.40 14.01
N LYS A 249 -18.82 3.19 13.76
CA LYS A 249 -18.01 2.46 14.73
C LYS A 249 -16.63 3.12 14.88
N VAL A 250 -15.97 3.43 13.77
CA VAL A 250 -14.64 4.07 13.79
C VAL A 250 -14.70 5.46 14.42
N GLU A 251 -15.77 6.23 14.15
CA GLU A 251 -16.04 7.52 14.78
C GLU A 251 -16.17 7.37 16.30
N GLN A 252 -16.89 6.35 16.75
CA GLN A 252 -17.05 6.07 18.18
C GLN A 252 -15.72 5.66 18.81
N ASP A 253 -14.98 4.72 18.20
CA ASP A 253 -13.69 4.25 18.72
C ASP A 253 -12.67 5.41 18.85
N LEU A 254 -12.65 6.35 17.90
CA LEU A 254 -11.82 7.56 17.98
C LEU A 254 -12.23 8.49 19.12
N LYS A 255 -13.54 8.72 19.29
CA LYS A 255 -14.07 9.58 20.36
C LYS A 255 -13.79 8.98 21.73
N ASP A 256 -14.07 7.69 21.90
CA ASP A 256 -13.89 6.96 23.15
C ASP A 256 -12.40 6.98 23.55
N ALA A 257 -11.48 6.65 22.63
CA ALA A 257 -10.04 6.72 22.88
C ALA A 257 -9.59 8.13 23.31
N PHE A 258 -10.09 9.17 22.64
CA PHE A 258 -9.76 10.55 23.01
C PHE A 258 -10.31 10.93 24.39
N TYR A 259 -11.57 10.60 24.69
CA TYR A 259 -12.16 10.88 26.00
C TYR A 259 -11.47 10.13 27.14
N GLU A 260 -11.07 8.87 26.92
CA GLU A 260 -10.31 8.11 27.91
C GLU A 260 -8.94 8.75 28.20
N LEU A 261 -8.25 9.24 27.17
CA LEU A 261 -7.00 9.97 27.33
C LEU A 261 -7.21 11.28 28.13
N GLU A 262 -8.27 12.04 27.85
CA GLU A 262 -8.59 13.26 28.58
C GLU A 262 -8.88 13.00 30.07
N ASP A 263 -9.69 11.97 30.36
CA ASP A 263 -10.02 11.55 31.73
C ASP A 263 -8.76 11.07 32.47
N LEU A 264 -7.86 10.33 31.81
CA LEU A 264 -6.58 9.95 32.39
C LEU A 264 -5.76 11.19 32.78
N ILE A 265 -5.62 12.17 31.88
CA ILE A 265 -4.84 13.39 32.14
C ILE A 265 -5.45 14.21 33.27
N GLU A 266 -6.78 14.30 33.34
CA GLU A 266 -7.46 14.95 34.46
C GLU A 266 -7.15 14.27 35.79
N LYS A 267 -7.20 12.92 35.84
CA LYS A 267 -6.85 12.14 37.03
C LYS A 267 -5.41 12.35 37.47
N ILE A 268 -4.46 12.36 36.52
CA ILE A 268 -3.03 12.62 36.80
C ILE A 268 -2.86 13.98 37.48
N ARG A 269 -3.50 15.03 36.95
CA ARG A 269 -3.44 16.38 37.52
C ARG A 269 -4.08 16.45 38.91
N ASN A 270 -5.25 15.84 39.08
CA ASN A 270 -5.97 15.84 40.35
C ASN A 270 -5.21 15.11 41.46
N ASN A 271 -4.46 14.07 41.11
CA ASN A 271 -3.64 13.30 42.05
C ASN A 271 -2.23 13.88 42.26
N SER A 272 -1.82 14.89 41.49
CA SER A 272 -0.45 15.44 41.49
C SER A 272 0.62 14.40 41.12
N ASP A 273 0.27 13.47 40.21
CA ASP A 273 1.15 12.41 39.70
C ASP A 273 1.96 12.88 38.46
N ASP A 274 2.01 14.18 38.20
CA ASP A 274 2.60 14.79 37.00
C ASP A 274 4.09 15.14 37.14
N GLY A 275 4.70 14.93 38.31
CA GLY A 275 6.05 15.39 38.62
C GLY A 275 7.16 14.91 37.67
N ASP A 276 7.00 13.73 37.08
CA ASP A 276 7.95 13.15 36.11
C ASP A 276 7.49 13.25 34.65
N LEU A 277 6.35 13.91 34.39
CA LEU A 277 5.76 14.04 33.06
C LEU A 277 6.07 15.39 32.42
N ASN A 278 6.34 15.38 31.12
CA ASN A 278 6.39 16.62 30.33
C ASN A 278 4.97 17.08 29.95
N MET A 279 4.27 17.70 30.90
CA MET A 279 2.88 18.14 30.71
C MET A 279 2.73 19.21 29.61
N GLU A 280 3.78 19.97 29.28
CA GLU A 280 3.74 20.90 28.15
C GLU A 280 3.64 20.15 26.82
N SER A 281 4.46 19.12 26.62
CA SER A 281 4.41 18.25 25.44
C SER A 281 3.09 17.49 25.33
N VAL A 282 2.60 16.95 26.45
CA VAL A 282 1.31 16.24 26.50
C VAL A 282 0.18 17.18 26.07
N ASN A 283 0.16 18.42 26.60
CA ASN A 283 -0.85 19.40 26.21
C ASN A 283 -0.78 19.79 24.73
N ALA A 284 0.43 19.87 24.16
CA ALA A 284 0.61 20.14 22.74
C ALA A 284 -0.01 19.03 21.87
N HIS A 285 0.24 17.75 22.21
CA HIS A 285 -0.36 16.61 21.51
C HIS A 285 -1.89 16.62 21.59
N ILE A 286 -2.47 16.92 22.75
CA ILE A 286 -3.94 17.03 22.89
C ILE A 286 -4.51 18.08 21.94
N GLN A 287 -3.89 19.26 21.84
CA GLN A 287 -4.38 20.32 20.95
C GLN A 287 -4.27 19.93 19.47
N GLU A 288 -3.18 19.25 19.10
CA GLU A 288 -3.03 18.68 17.76
C GLU A 288 -4.12 17.64 17.47
N TYR A 289 -4.35 16.71 18.39
CA TYR A 289 -5.38 15.67 18.26
C TYR A 289 -6.78 16.27 18.13
N ARG A 290 -7.13 17.30 18.91
CA ARG A 290 -8.42 17.99 18.75
C ARG A 290 -8.61 18.52 17.32
N THR A 291 -7.58 19.18 16.79
CA THR A 291 -7.62 19.76 15.44
C THR A 291 -7.73 18.65 14.38
N LYS A 292 -6.97 17.57 14.52
CA LYS A 292 -7.05 16.40 13.63
C LYS A 292 -8.43 15.74 13.70
N ILE A 293 -8.99 15.53 14.90
CA ILE A 293 -10.33 14.95 15.11
C ILE A 293 -11.38 15.80 14.39
N GLU A 294 -11.38 17.12 14.56
CA GLU A 294 -12.34 18.00 13.88
C GLU A 294 -12.29 17.84 12.35
N HIS A 295 -11.08 17.78 11.79
CA HIS A 295 -10.88 17.55 10.36
C HIS A 295 -11.41 16.18 9.91
N ILE A 296 -11.05 15.13 10.64
CA ILE A 296 -11.42 13.74 10.37
C ILE A 296 -12.95 13.56 10.43
N LEU A 297 -13.61 14.13 11.44
CA LEU A 297 -15.07 14.06 11.58
C LEU A 297 -15.80 14.79 10.45
N ARG A 298 -15.22 15.90 9.94
CA ARG A 298 -15.77 16.65 8.80
C ARG A 298 -15.66 15.86 7.50
N GLU A 299 -14.53 15.23 7.26
CA GLU A 299 -14.25 14.50 6.01
C GLU A 299 -14.70 13.03 6.04
N LYS A 300 -15.04 12.51 7.21
CA LYS A 300 -15.36 11.09 7.45
C LYS A 300 -14.25 10.16 6.94
N ASN A 301 -13.00 10.55 7.18
CA ASN A 301 -11.85 9.78 6.73
C ASN A 301 -11.56 8.62 7.70
N THR A 302 -12.05 7.43 7.36
CA THR A 302 -11.88 6.20 8.16
C THR A 302 -10.42 5.82 8.39
N LYS A 303 -9.53 6.08 7.43
CA LYS A 303 -8.11 5.74 7.55
C LYS A 303 -7.45 6.60 8.62
N ASP A 304 -7.54 7.92 8.46
CA ASP A 304 -6.96 8.89 9.38
C ASP A 304 -7.55 8.76 10.79
N ALA A 305 -8.85 8.41 10.89
CA ALA A 305 -9.49 8.14 12.18
C ALA A 305 -8.81 6.96 12.90
N LYS A 306 -8.63 5.81 12.23
CA LYS A 306 -7.98 4.63 12.80
C LYS A 306 -6.51 4.88 13.16
N GLU A 307 -5.79 5.62 12.31
CA GLU A 307 -4.40 6.00 12.59
C GLU A 307 -4.32 6.89 13.83
N LEU A 308 -5.17 7.92 13.93
CA LEU A 308 -5.23 8.80 15.09
C LEU A 308 -5.67 8.08 16.37
N THR A 309 -6.61 7.13 16.29
CA THR A 309 -6.98 6.28 17.44
C THR A 309 -5.77 5.51 17.97
N ARG A 310 -4.90 5.00 17.09
CA ARG A 310 -3.66 4.33 17.51
C ARG A 310 -2.66 5.30 18.14
N GLU A 311 -2.45 6.48 17.54
CA GLU A 311 -1.58 7.53 18.11
C GLU A 311 -2.05 7.92 19.53
N ILE A 312 -3.36 8.14 19.71
CA ILE A 312 -3.97 8.46 21.00
C ILE A 312 -3.76 7.32 22.00
N GLY A 313 -4.01 6.07 21.59
CA GLY A 313 -3.83 4.90 22.44
C GLY A 313 -2.37 4.70 22.87
N GLN A 314 -1.41 5.02 22.00
CA GLN A 314 0.01 5.00 22.33
C GLN A 314 0.33 6.03 23.41
N LEU A 315 -0.14 7.28 23.27
CA LEU A 315 0.07 8.31 24.29
C LEU A 315 -0.61 7.95 25.62
N ASP A 316 -1.85 7.45 25.59
CA ASP A 316 -2.56 6.98 26.80
C ASP A 316 -1.72 5.90 27.52
N PHE A 317 -1.24 4.90 26.77
CA PHE A 317 -0.40 3.85 27.32
C PHE A 317 0.90 4.40 27.94
N GLU A 318 1.58 5.31 27.24
CA GLU A 318 2.82 5.93 27.71
C GLU A 318 2.61 6.67 29.03
N LEU A 319 1.53 7.45 29.14
CA LEU A 319 1.16 8.16 30.36
C LEU A 319 0.85 7.19 31.51
N ARG A 320 0.05 6.15 31.27
CA ARG A 320 -0.27 5.13 32.30
C ARG A 320 0.98 4.42 32.81
N ASN A 321 1.89 4.07 31.91
CA ASN A 321 3.14 3.44 32.29
C ASN A 321 4.01 4.42 33.11
N ALA A 322 4.11 5.68 32.71
CA ALA A 322 4.89 6.67 33.46
C ALA A 322 4.36 6.88 34.88
N VAL A 323 3.04 7.08 35.08
CA VAL A 323 2.46 7.31 36.41
C VAL A 323 2.44 6.06 37.31
N THR A 324 2.62 4.87 36.72
CA THR A 324 2.82 3.63 37.49
C THR A 324 4.29 3.35 37.76
N GLY A 325 5.17 4.36 37.63
CA GLY A 325 6.60 4.22 37.87
C GLY A 325 7.28 3.32 36.85
N ASN A 326 6.81 3.34 35.60
CA ASN A 326 7.28 2.51 34.49
C ASN A 326 7.21 0.99 34.79
N ALA A 327 6.17 0.56 35.50
CA ALA A 327 6.01 -0.82 35.93
C ALA A 327 6.00 -1.82 34.75
N MET A 328 5.42 -1.44 33.60
CA MET A 328 5.39 -2.31 32.42
C MET A 328 6.79 -2.46 31.83
N ASP A 329 7.57 -1.38 31.76
CA ASP A 329 8.96 -1.43 31.29
C ASP A 329 9.83 -2.29 32.22
N VAL A 330 9.64 -2.17 33.54
CA VAL A 330 10.33 -3.02 34.52
C VAL A 330 9.97 -4.50 34.35
N GLN A 331 8.68 -4.81 34.14
CA GLN A 331 8.25 -6.19 33.90
C GLN A 331 8.83 -6.74 32.61
N PHE A 332 8.80 -5.97 31.52
CA PHE A 332 9.36 -6.38 30.25
C PHE A 332 10.89 -6.60 30.36
N LEU A 333 11.60 -5.72 31.06
CA LEU A 333 13.03 -5.89 31.33
C LEU A 333 13.32 -7.18 32.12
N ARG A 334 12.50 -7.51 33.13
CA ARG A 334 12.63 -8.77 33.88
C ARG A 334 12.37 -9.98 32.99
N HIS A 335 11.37 -9.91 32.12
CA HIS A 335 11.10 -10.97 31.16
C HIS A 335 12.28 -11.22 30.21
N LEU A 336 12.91 -10.15 29.70
CA LEU A 336 14.12 -10.26 28.88
C LEU A 336 15.32 -10.83 29.64
N ASN A 337 15.44 -10.51 30.93
CA ASN A 337 16.46 -11.11 31.79
C ASN A 337 16.24 -12.62 31.98
N ASP A 338 15.01 -13.02 32.29
CA ASP A 338 14.66 -14.41 32.57
C ASP A 338 14.76 -15.29 31.32
N SER A 339 14.45 -14.70 30.16
CA SER A 339 14.52 -15.35 28.84
C SER A 339 15.81 -15.02 28.08
N PHE A 340 16.85 -14.50 28.75
CA PHE A 340 18.02 -13.96 28.05
C PHE A 340 18.69 -14.97 27.10
N GLU A 341 18.80 -16.22 27.54
CA GLU A 341 19.45 -17.29 26.79
C GLU A 341 18.63 -17.76 25.57
N THR A 342 17.36 -17.33 25.45
CA THR A 342 16.51 -17.72 24.31
C THR A 342 16.67 -16.79 23.11
N TYR A 343 17.33 -15.64 23.28
CA TYR A 343 17.54 -14.64 22.23
C TYR A 343 18.96 -14.72 21.66
N HIS A 344 19.09 -14.60 20.34
CA HIS A 344 20.37 -14.60 19.63
C HIS A 344 20.93 -13.18 19.48
N TRP A 345 21.22 -12.53 20.61
CA TRP A 345 21.71 -11.15 20.65
C TRP A 345 22.87 -10.88 19.68
N LYS A 346 22.77 -9.81 18.90
CA LYS A 346 23.85 -9.27 18.04
C LYS A 346 25.11 -8.97 18.86
N ASP A 347 24.93 -8.51 20.10
CA ASP A 347 25.98 -8.34 21.11
C ASP A 347 25.44 -8.74 22.49
N ALA A 348 25.65 -10.01 22.87
CA ALA A 348 25.21 -10.55 24.14
C ALA A 348 25.87 -9.87 25.35
N THR A 349 27.11 -9.39 25.21
CA THR A 349 27.82 -8.74 26.32
C THR A 349 27.18 -7.39 26.63
N LYS A 350 26.97 -6.58 25.59
CA LYS A 350 26.29 -5.29 25.73
C LYS A 350 24.84 -5.47 26.19
N ALA A 351 24.11 -6.46 25.66
CA ALA A 351 22.76 -6.75 26.09
C ALA A 351 22.69 -7.12 27.59
N ARG A 352 23.59 -7.97 28.08
CA ARG A 352 23.64 -8.30 29.51
C ARG A 352 23.98 -7.09 30.38
N GLN A 353 24.89 -6.22 29.93
CA GLN A 353 25.22 -4.97 30.62
C GLN A 353 24.01 -4.05 30.76
N LEU A 354 23.27 -3.84 29.67
CA LEU A 354 22.06 -3.02 29.65
C LEU A 354 20.96 -3.59 30.56
N ILE A 355 20.75 -4.92 30.56
CA ILE A 355 19.81 -5.58 31.47
C ILE A 355 20.19 -5.35 32.93
N ASN A 356 21.45 -5.59 33.29
CA ASN A 356 21.91 -5.39 34.66
C ASN A 356 21.77 -3.93 35.11
N GLN A 357 22.10 -2.98 34.23
CA GLN A 357 21.91 -1.56 34.48
C GLN A 357 20.43 -1.23 34.74
N GLY A 358 19.53 -1.70 33.87
CA GLY A 358 18.08 -1.45 34.02
C GLY A 358 17.50 -2.10 35.28
N LEU A 359 17.93 -3.31 35.64
CA LEU A 359 17.49 -4.00 36.86
C LEU A 359 17.97 -3.25 38.11
N GLN A 360 19.21 -2.75 38.10
CA GLN A 360 19.72 -1.92 39.19
C GLN A 360 18.95 -0.60 39.31
N MET A 361 18.58 0.03 38.18
CA MET A 361 17.72 1.22 38.15
C MET A 361 16.34 0.92 38.76
N ALA A 362 15.74 -0.21 38.41
CA ALA A 362 14.46 -0.66 38.96
C ALA A 362 14.54 -0.91 40.48
N THR A 363 15.58 -1.58 40.97
CA THR A 363 15.80 -1.81 42.41
C THR A 363 15.98 -0.50 43.18
N ASN A 364 16.60 0.50 42.57
CA ASN A 364 16.83 1.82 43.17
C ASN A 364 15.63 2.78 43.03
N GLY A 365 14.51 2.34 42.44
CA GLY A 365 13.32 3.17 42.22
C GLY A 365 13.50 4.28 41.17
N ARG A 366 14.54 4.22 40.33
CA ARG A 366 14.85 5.22 39.29
C ARG A 366 14.46 4.69 37.91
N THR A 367 13.17 4.55 37.64
CA THR A 367 12.68 3.79 36.47
C THR A 367 12.53 4.59 35.19
N SER A 368 12.63 5.92 35.23
CA SER A 368 12.42 6.82 34.07
C SER A 368 13.34 6.54 32.88
N GLY A 369 14.55 6.03 33.10
CA GLY A 369 15.49 5.70 32.01
C GLY A 369 15.39 4.25 31.51
N ILE A 370 14.51 3.41 32.05
CA ILE A 370 14.42 2.00 31.68
C ILE A 370 13.92 1.83 30.24
N ARG A 371 13.02 2.71 29.77
CA ARG A 371 12.55 2.67 28.37
C ARG A 371 13.68 2.84 27.36
N GLN A 372 14.60 3.78 27.60
CA GLN A 372 15.76 3.96 26.72
C GLN A 372 16.65 2.70 26.69
N ILE A 373 16.84 2.06 27.85
CA ILE A 373 17.57 0.78 27.94
C ILE A 373 16.87 -0.31 27.14
N LEU A 374 15.54 -0.40 27.21
CA LEU A 374 14.76 -1.37 26.44
C LEU A 374 14.88 -1.14 24.93
N VAL A 375 14.82 0.11 24.46
CA VAL A 375 15.01 0.45 23.05
C VAL A 375 16.40 0.00 22.57
N GLU A 376 17.44 0.28 23.36
CA GLU A 376 18.80 -0.18 23.04
C GLU A 376 18.89 -1.71 23.05
N LEU A 377 18.26 -2.40 24.02
CA LEU A 377 18.21 -3.86 24.07
C LEU A 377 17.53 -4.45 22.83
N ILE A 378 16.37 -3.94 22.45
CA ILE A 378 15.63 -4.38 21.27
C ILE A 378 16.49 -4.18 20.01
N SER A 379 17.27 -3.10 19.91
CA SER A 379 18.18 -2.89 18.76
C SER A 379 19.26 -3.97 18.63
N LEU A 380 19.66 -4.59 19.75
CA LEU A 380 20.61 -5.69 19.82
C LEU A 380 19.98 -7.05 19.55
N MET A 381 18.65 -7.16 19.44
CA MET A 381 18.00 -8.40 19.00
C MET A 381 18.08 -8.54 17.47
N PRO A 382 18.17 -9.77 16.96
CA PRO A 382 17.87 -10.07 15.56
C PRO A 382 16.47 -9.59 15.19
N GLU A 383 16.29 -9.07 13.97
CA GLU A 383 15.00 -8.51 13.52
C GLU A 383 13.85 -9.53 13.60
N ASN A 384 14.12 -10.81 13.36
CA ASN A 384 13.15 -11.90 13.43
C ASN A 384 12.73 -12.25 14.88
N GLU A 385 13.48 -11.78 15.88
CA GLU A 385 13.28 -12.06 17.31
C GLU A 385 12.83 -10.83 18.10
N LYS A 386 12.84 -9.65 17.47
CA LYS A 386 12.24 -8.46 18.07
C LYS A 386 10.76 -8.73 18.35
N PRO A 387 10.23 -8.32 19.51
CA PRO A 387 8.80 -8.43 19.76
C PRO A 387 8.06 -7.63 18.68
N LYS A 388 7.08 -8.27 18.05
CA LYS A 388 6.33 -7.69 16.92
C LYS A 388 5.29 -6.66 17.38
N GLU A 389 5.13 -6.53 18.69
CA GLU A 389 4.41 -5.49 19.41
C GLU A 389 5.35 -4.92 20.48
N THR A 390 6.37 -4.17 20.08
CA THR A 390 7.13 -3.36 21.04
C THR A 390 6.52 -1.99 21.12
N LEU A 391 6.01 -1.66 22.31
CA LEU A 391 5.88 -0.32 22.92
C LEU A 391 6.39 0.81 22.00
N GLY A 392 5.47 1.42 21.26
CA GLY A 392 5.73 2.45 20.26
C GLY A 392 4.85 2.26 19.05
#